data_AF-A0A327S3M7-F1
#
_entry.id   AF-A0A327S3M7-F1
#
_cell.length_a   1.000
_cell.length_b   1.000
_cell.length_c   1.000
_cell.angle_alpha   90.00
_cell.angle_beta   90.00
_cell.angle_gamma   90.00
#
_symmetry.space_group_name_H-M   'P 1'
#
loop_
_entity.id
_entity.type
_entity.pdbx_description
1 polymer ?
#
loop_
_entity_poly.entity_id
_entity_poly.type
_entity_poly.pdbx_seq_one_letter_code
_entity_poly.pdbx_strand_id
1 'polypeptide(L)'
;MIMKTQNKKRQILIAGMLVGISALTYSCTKDSNAVMQPNTVSNAAPNNTNLQRILFVGDSFTHGRYAPVRQYNSGGLANAASGSMLVVDENFGQTGARQELENGPWGGIPGIFAEFAYESGLNYDVHIEAISATSLAKNYAAAPDVIAQAKWNAVVLQEISVKPIPYSLTNSDISNPANFCSSVQTIEKAVHGASSAAKVYLYEPWPSADLAETMSGGNPNASGFSANYTANLTTLANANHNAYYSAASHDGNIAGVAPVGEAWVNAWAAKIANADPYLGNSNLPILWYGLNKVNDPQISKPDYHHPNTYGAYLSGLVLFQQITGVDVRTLGAQEKAANSLGIPGSIATQLQMIAWQTVTKESSQPVNQTVDPCTIGSGI
;
A
#
# COMPACT_ATOMS: atom_id res chain seq x y z
N MET A 1 56.58 3.80 -40.91
CA MET A 1 56.07 2.41 -40.75
C MET A 1 54.57 2.45 -40.98
N ILE A 2 54.03 2.21 -42.18
CA ILE A 2 53.88 0.88 -42.86
C ILE A 2 53.11 -0.05 -41.88
N MET A 3 51.88 -0.54 -42.09
CA MET A 3 51.21 -1.02 -43.31
C MET A 3 49.67 -1.13 -43.13
N LYS A 4 48.94 -1.05 -44.25
CA LYS A 4 47.54 -1.46 -44.49
C LYS A 4 47.40 -2.98 -44.54
N THR A 5 46.17 -3.51 -44.31
CA THR A 5 45.41 -4.53 -45.10
C THR A 5 44.14 -4.93 -44.31
N GLN A 6 42.87 -4.75 -44.71
CA GLN A 6 42.02 -5.25 -45.81
C GLN A 6 41.65 -6.76 -45.86
N ASN A 7 40.34 -7.00 -46.05
CA ASN A 7 39.62 -8.14 -46.67
C ASN A 7 39.30 -9.38 -45.79
N LYS A 8 38.15 -10.08 -45.90
CA LYS A 8 37.31 -10.36 -47.09
C LYS A 8 35.94 -10.95 -46.69
N LYS A 9 34.88 -10.64 -47.46
CA LYS A 9 33.60 -11.39 -47.53
C LYS A 9 33.81 -12.76 -48.19
N ARG A 10 32.97 -13.76 -47.84
CA ARG A 10 32.65 -14.91 -48.70
C ARG A 10 31.15 -15.28 -48.58
N GLN A 11 30.43 -15.04 -49.67
CA GLN A 11 29.19 -15.73 -50.01
C GLN A 11 29.54 -17.08 -50.64
N ILE A 12 28.73 -18.11 -50.39
CA ILE A 12 28.66 -19.32 -51.22
C ILE A 12 27.17 -19.55 -51.54
N LEU A 13 26.87 -19.49 -52.84
CA LEU A 13 25.66 -19.98 -53.50
C LEU A 13 25.88 -21.46 -53.88
N ILE A 14 24.89 -22.33 -53.70
CA ILE A 14 24.71 -23.55 -54.51
C ILE A 14 23.21 -23.76 -54.79
N ALA A 15 22.91 -23.95 -56.09
CA ALA A 15 21.65 -24.29 -56.75
C ALA A 15 21.07 -25.65 -56.25
N GLY A 16 19.79 -25.99 -56.28
CA GLY A 16 18.76 -25.78 -57.29
C GLY A 16 18.42 -27.14 -57.93
N MET A 17 17.23 -27.70 -57.66
CA MET A 17 16.60 -28.70 -58.53
C MET A 17 15.09 -28.77 -58.28
N LEU A 18 14.33 -28.44 -59.32
CA LEU A 18 12.88 -28.64 -59.43
C LEU A 18 12.57 -30.12 -59.71
N VAL A 19 11.52 -30.65 -59.09
CA VAL A 19 10.68 -31.71 -59.64
C VAL A 19 9.23 -31.30 -59.40
N GLY A 20 8.44 -31.21 -60.48
CA GLY A 20 7.02 -30.88 -60.42
C GLY A 20 6.15 -32.10 -60.15
N ILE A 21 4.84 -31.87 -59.98
CA ILE A 21 3.74 -32.50 -60.73
C ILE A 21 2.38 -32.24 -60.03
N SER A 22 1.42 -31.86 -60.87
CA SER A 22 -0.05 -31.99 -60.81
C SER A 22 -0.90 -31.24 -59.78
N ALA A 23 -1.91 -30.59 -60.35
CA ALA A 23 -3.11 -30.09 -59.70
C ALA A 23 -4.24 -31.15 -59.71
N LEU A 24 -5.29 -30.84 -58.93
CA LEU A 24 -6.68 -31.31 -58.92
C LEU A 24 -7.16 -32.27 -57.79
N THR A 25 -8.04 -31.67 -56.98
CA THR A 25 -9.41 -32.08 -56.58
C THR A 25 -9.69 -32.93 -55.32
N TYR A 26 -10.52 -32.29 -54.49
CA TYR A 26 -11.70 -32.76 -53.73
C TYR A 26 -11.58 -33.42 -52.33
N SER A 27 -12.07 -32.63 -51.37
CA SER A 27 -13.02 -32.90 -50.26
C SER A 27 -12.67 -33.77 -49.04
N CYS A 28 -12.93 -33.12 -47.90
CA CYS A 28 -13.42 -33.57 -46.59
C CYS A 28 -12.69 -34.74 -45.87
N THR A 29 -12.13 -34.46 -44.68
CA THR A 29 -12.85 -34.53 -43.39
C THR A 29 -11.99 -34.00 -42.23
N LYS A 30 -12.67 -33.42 -41.23
CA LYS A 30 -12.31 -33.21 -39.81
C LYS A 30 -11.01 -33.87 -39.30
N ASP A 31 -10.10 -33.11 -38.70
CA ASP A 31 -10.09 -32.87 -37.25
C ASP A 31 -8.95 -31.93 -36.80
N SER A 32 -9.35 -31.01 -35.93
CA SER A 32 -8.63 -30.23 -34.91
C SER A 32 -7.10 -30.20 -34.91
N ASN A 33 -6.52 -29.04 -35.27
CA ASN A 33 -5.35 -28.49 -34.61
C ASN A 33 -5.54 -26.98 -34.48
N ALA A 34 -6.14 -26.58 -33.35
CA ALA A 34 -6.18 -25.20 -32.93
C ALA A 34 -4.74 -24.73 -32.67
N VAL A 35 -4.25 -23.87 -33.54
CA VAL A 35 -3.12 -23.00 -33.24
C VAL A 35 -3.54 -22.17 -32.03
N MET A 36 -2.94 -22.41 -30.88
CA MET A 36 -3.07 -21.54 -29.70
C MET A 36 -2.62 -20.14 -30.12
N GLN A 37 -3.59 -19.26 -30.35
CA GLN A 37 -3.35 -17.84 -30.35
C GLN A 37 -2.94 -17.42 -28.94
N PRO A 38 -2.00 -16.47 -28.78
CA PRO A 38 -1.73 -15.88 -27.48
C PRO A 38 -3.02 -15.26 -26.95
N ASN A 39 -3.46 -15.66 -25.77
CA ASN A 39 -4.57 -15.02 -25.07
C ASN A 39 -4.26 -13.52 -24.92
N THR A 40 -4.92 -12.70 -25.71
CA THR A 40 -5.11 -11.28 -25.41
C THR A 40 -5.97 -11.21 -24.14
N VAL A 41 -5.34 -11.03 -22.99
CA VAL A 41 -6.07 -10.62 -21.79
C VAL A 41 -6.60 -9.21 -22.07
N SER A 42 -7.92 -9.09 -22.18
CA SER A 42 -8.59 -7.83 -22.44
C SER A 42 -8.39 -6.86 -21.25
N ASN A 43 -7.94 -5.63 -21.53
CA ASN A 43 -8.12 -4.44 -20.67
C ASN A 43 -9.61 -4.04 -20.65
N ALA A 44 -10.50 -4.97 -20.31
CA ALA A 44 -11.92 -4.70 -20.26
C ALA A 44 -12.18 -3.76 -19.06
N ALA A 45 -12.85 -2.64 -19.33
CA ALA A 45 -13.31 -1.71 -18.31
C ALA A 45 -14.18 -2.45 -17.26
N PRO A 46 -14.30 -1.89 -16.04
CA PRO A 46 -15.10 -2.48 -14.97
C PRO A 46 -16.52 -2.88 -15.42
N ASN A 47 -16.95 -4.09 -15.08
CA ASN A 47 -18.27 -4.62 -15.45
C ASN A 47 -19.39 -4.12 -14.51
N ASN A 48 -19.05 -3.44 -13.41
CA ASN A 48 -20.00 -2.81 -12.49
C ASN A 48 -20.28 -1.37 -12.93
N THR A 49 -21.54 -1.04 -13.22
CA THR A 49 -21.91 0.28 -13.75
C THR A 49 -21.94 1.39 -12.71
N ASN A 50 -21.90 1.10 -11.40
CA ASN A 50 -21.97 2.14 -10.36
C ASN A 50 -20.56 2.54 -9.88
N LEU A 51 -20.11 3.73 -10.27
CA LEU A 51 -18.81 4.27 -9.90
C LEU A 51 -18.72 4.47 -8.38
N GLN A 52 -17.71 3.85 -7.75
CA GLN A 52 -17.40 4.03 -6.33
C GLN A 52 -16.28 5.04 -6.18
N ARG A 53 -16.55 6.18 -5.54
CA ARG A 53 -15.54 7.20 -5.22
C ARG A 53 -15.00 6.98 -3.82
N ILE A 54 -13.69 6.84 -3.73
CA ILE A 54 -12.99 6.65 -2.46
C ILE A 54 -11.88 7.68 -2.30
N LEU A 55 -11.82 8.31 -1.12
CA LEU A 55 -10.76 9.23 -0.75
C LEU A 55 -9.87 8.61 0.33
N PHE A 56 -8.56 8.59 0.09
CA PHE A 56 -7.56 8.25 1.10
C PHE A 56 -6.96 9.53 1.68
N VAL A 57 -7.16 9.75 2.98
CA VAL A 57 -6.68 10.91 3.72
C VAL A 57 -5.57 10.47 4.67
N GLY A 58 -4.42 11.13 4.63
CA GLY A 58 -3.33 10.79 5.54
C GLY A 58 -2.05 11.58 5.35
N ASP A 59 -0.92 10.92 5.58
CA ASP A 59 0.42 11.51 5.49
C ASP A 59 1.36 10.67 4.59
N SER A 60 2.66 10.68 4.91
CA SER A 60 3.68 9.90 4.21
C SER A 60 3.53 8.39 4.28
N PHE A 61 2.67 7.85 5.16
CA PHE A 61 2.32 6.44 5.16
C PHE A 61 1.23 6.12 4.14
N THR A 62 0.43 7.12 3.75
CA THR A 62 -0.58 6.99 2.68
C THR A 62 0.05 7.13 1.31
N HIS A 63 0.90 8.15 1.09
CA HIS A 63 1.64 8.26 -0.18
C HIS A 63 2.86 7.32 -0.23
N GLY A 64 3.30 6.75 0.90
CA GLY A 64 4.38 5.75 0.93
C GLY A 64 5.79 6.32 0.85
N ARG A 65 5.94 7.66 0.81
CA ARG A 65 7.18 8.46 0.84
C ARG A 65 8.19 8.25 -0.26
N TYR A 66 8.46 7.02 -0.71
CA TYR A 66 9.58 6.72 -1.59
C TYR A 66 9.12 6.18 -2.93
N ALA A 67 9.86 6.50 -3.99
CA ALA A 67 9.68 5.84 -5.28
C ALA A 67 10.06 4.34 -5.19
N PRO A 68 9.39 3.45 -5.95
CA PRO A 68 8.32 3.74 -6.90
C PRO A 68 6.93 3.91 -6.26
N VAL A 69 6.76 3.56 -4.99
CA VAL A 69 5.43 3.58 -4.31
C VAL A 69 4.79 4.97 -4.36
N ARG A 70 5.54 6.04 -4.06
CA ARG A 70 5.01 7.42 -4.01
C ARG A 70 4.23 7.84 -5.25
N GLN A 71 4.73 7.46 -6.43
CA GLN A 71 4.14 7.83 -7.71
C GLN A 71 3.37 6.69 -8.37
N TYR A 72 3.23 5.54 -7.69
CA TYR A 72 2.61 4.35 -8.27
C TYR A 72 1.17 4.66 -8.69
N ASN A 73 0.88 4.50 -9.99
CA ASN A 73 -0.39 4.84 -10.61
C ASN A 73 -0.90 6.28 -10.34
N SER A 74 -0.01 7.25 -10.17
CA SER A 74 -0.40 8.64 -10.04
C SER A 74 -1.05 9.19 -11.33
N GLY A 75 -2.24 9.78 -11.20
CA GLY A 75 -3.00 10.40 -12.29
C GLY A 75 -2.98 11.93 -12.29
N GLY A 76 -2.35 12.57 -11.31
CA GLY A 76 -2.44 14.02 -11.11
C GLY A 76 -3.88 14.46 -10.84
N LEU A 77 -4.36 15.50 -11.54
CA LEU A 77 -5.73 16.01 -11.39
C LEU A 77 -6.78 15.28 -12.26
N ALA A 78 -6.40 14.17 -12.90
CA ALA A 78 -7.23 13.51 -13.89
C ALA A 78 -8.39 12.74 -13.26
N ASN A 79 -9.57 13.36 -13.18
CA ASN A 79 -10.80 12.69 -12.76
C ASN A 79 -11.26 11.65 -13.79
N ALA A 80 -11.60 10.44 -13.34
CA ALA A 80 -12.02 9.39 -14.23
C ALA A 80 -13.55 9.34 -14.37
N ALA A 81 -14.06 9.27 -15.61
CA ALA A 81 -15.50 9.10 -15.86
C ALA A 81 -16.00 7.67 -15.53
N SER A 82 -15.07 6.74 -15.38
CA SER A 82 -15.25 5.34 -14.98
C SER A 82 -14.08 4.94 -14.10
N GLY A 83 -14.16 3.78 -13.46
CA GLY A 83 -13.10 3.25 -12.62
C GLY A 83 -11.78 3.11 -13.39
N SER A 84 -10.69 3.40 -12.69
CA SER A 84 -9.36 3.58 -13.27
C SER A 84 -8.30 3.07 -12.30
N MET A 85 -7.16 2.63 -12.84
CA MET A 85 -5.97 2.40 -12.05
C MET A 85 -5.35 3.71 -11.54
N LEU A 86 -5.62 4.84 -12.22
CA LEU A 86 -5.01 6.13 -11.90
C LEU A 86 -5.67 6.77 -10.67
N VAL A 87 -4.83 7.33 -9.80
CA VAL A 87 -5.26 8.06 -8.59
C VAL A 87 -5.31 9.55 -8.86
N VAL A 88 -6.43 10.18 -8.48
CA VAL A 88 -6.53 11.64 -8.43
C VAL A 88 -5.84 12.15 -7.18
N ASP A 89 -4.84 12.98 -7.37
CA ASP A 89 -4.16 13.69 -6.28
C ASP A 89 -4.82 15.05 -6.06
N GLU A 90 -5.61 15.14 -4.99
CA GLU A 90 -6.35 16.35 -4.64
C GLU A 90 -5.42 17.50 -4.20
N ASN A 91 -4.15 17.19 -3.85
CA ASN A 91 -3.12 18.15 -3.44
C ASN A 91 -2.18 18.57 -4.57
N PHE A 92 -2.22 17.92 -5.73
CA PHE A 92 -1.31 18.26 -6.81
C PHE A 92 -1.47 19.71 -7.28
N GLY A 93 -0.38 20.47 -7.18
CA GLY A 93 -0.35 21.90 -7.55
C GLY A 93 -1.00 22.84 -6.53
N GLN A 94 -1.41 22.36 -5.35
CA GLN A 94 -1.87 23.21 -4.26
C GLN A 94 -0.70 23.98 -3.61
N THR A 95 -1.03 25.03 -2.86
CA THR A 95 -0.07 25.87 -2.13
C THR A 95 -0.42 25.95 -0.64
N GLY A 96 0.47 26.52 0.17
CA GLY A 96 0.20 26.69 1.61
C GLY A 96 0.23 25.36 2.36
N ALA A 97 -0.74 25.14 3.25
CA ALA A 97 -0.77 23.95 4.11
C ALA A 97 -0.93 22.62 3.32
N ARG A 98 -1.51 22.68 2.11
CA ARG A 98 -1.72 21.53 1.22
C ARG A 98 -0.62 21.36 0.17
N GLN A 99 0.44 22.18 0.23
CA GLN A 99 1.55 22.07 -0.71
C GLN A 99 2.31 20.75 -0.50
N GLU A 100 2.50 20.00 -1.58
CA GLU A 100 3.36 18.82 -1.58
C GLU A 100 4.83 19.21 -1.38
N LEU A 101 5.48 18.59 -0.39
CA LEU A 101 6.89 18.82 -0.08
C LEU A 101 7.82 17.84 -0.81
N GLU A 102 7.30 16.65 -1.13
CA GLU A 102 7.95 15.66 -1.99
C GLU A 102 7.39 15.72 -3.41
N ASN A 103 8.15 15.18 -4.39
CA ASN A 103 7.75 15.19 -5.80
C ASN A 103 6.41 14.47 -6.00
N GLY A 104 5.37 15.25 -6.30
CA GLY A 104 4.09 14.79 -6.80
C GLY A 104 4.02 14.72 -8.34
N PRO A 105 2.85 14.40 -8.91
CA PRO A 105 1.64 14.00 -8.17
C PRO A 105 1.80 12.63 -7.51
N TRP A 106 1.08 12.39 -6.42
CA TRP A 106 1.13 11.14 -5.67
C TRP A 106 0.05 10.14 -6.11
N GLY A 107 0.41 8.86 -6.05
CA GLY A 107 -0.53 7.74 -6.19
C GLY A 107 -0.47 6.80 -4.98
N GLY A 108 0.74 6.45 -4.54
CA GLY A 108 0.97 5.83 -3.23
C GLY A 108 0.34 4.44 -3.04
N ILE A 109 0.03 4.13 -1.78
CA ILE A 109 -0.74 2.94 -1.43
C ILE A 109 -2.14 2.97 -2.09
N PRO A 110 -2.84 4.12 -2.21
CA PRO A 110 -4.09 4.20 -2.98
C PRO A 110 -3.94 3.75 -4.43
N GLY A 111 -2.79 3.98 -5.08
CA GLY A 111 -2.53 3.51 -6.44
C GLY A 111 -2.41 2.00 -6.55
N ILE A 112 -1.89 1.34 -5.51
CA ILE A 112 -1.85 -0.11 -5.41
C ILE A 112 -3.28 -0.65 -5.25
N PHE A 113 -4.09 -0.04 -4.38
CA PHE A 113 -5.51 -0.36 -4.25
C PHE A 113 -6.26 -0.21 -5.58
N ALA A 114 -6.00 0.88 -6.32
CA ALA A 114 -6.64 1.16 -7.60
C ALA A 114 -6.30 0.10 -8.66
N GLU A 115 -5.06 -0.39 -8.70
CA GLU A 115 -4.67 -1.51 -9.57
C GLU A 115 -5.49 -2.77 -9.24
N PHE A 116 -5.59 -3.16 -7.97
CA PHE A 116 -6.37 -4.34 -7.56
C PHE A 116 -7.85 -4.21 -7.90
N ALA A 117 -8.43 -3.03 -7.67
CA ALA A 117 -9.81 -2.74 -8.01
C ALA A 117 -10.04 -2.88 -9.52
N TYR A 118 -9.15 -2.30 -10.33
CA TYR A 118 -9.22 -2.38 -11.78
C TYR A 118 -9.06 -3.82 -12.29
N GLU A 119 -8.08 -4.57 -11.79
CA GLU A 119 -7.87 -5.98 -12.13
C GLU A 119 -9.04 -6.88 -11.73
N SER A 120 -9.69 -6.57 -10.60
CA SER A 120 -10.87 -7.29 -10.12
C SER A 120 -12.16 -6.86 -10.83
N GLY A 121 -12.07 -5.95 -11.81
CA GLY A 121 -13.23 -5.45 -12.56
C GLY A 121 -14.17 -4.55 -11.74
N LEU A 122 -13.70 -4.01 -10.63
CA LEU A 122 -14.43 -3.06 -9.79
C LEU A 122 -14.30 -1.64 -10.32
N ASN A 123 -15.38 -0.86 -10.19
CA ASN A 123 -15.51 0.46 -10.79
C ASN A 123 -15.14 1.55 -9.79
N TYR A 124 -13.86 1.65 -9.42
CA TYR A 124 -13.38 2.62 -8.42
C TYR A 124 -12.69 3.83 -9.05
N ASP A 125 -13.09 5.01 -8.60
CA ASP A 125 -12.44 6.31 -8.81
C ASP A 125 -11.73 6.66 -7.50
N VAL A 126 -10.39 6.53 -7.50
CA VAL A 126 -9.56 6.57 -6.29
C VAL A 126 -8.87 7.91 -6.18
N HIS A 127 -8.98 8.54 -5.01
CA HIS A 127 -8.41 9.84 -4.72
C HIS A 127 -7.47 9.77 -3.51
N ILE A 128 -6.48 10.66 -3.48
CA ILE A 128 -5.58 10.87 -2.36
C ILE A 128 -5.59 12.35 -1.93
N GLU A 129 -5.74 12.58 -0.63
CA GLU A 129 -5.56 13.86 0.07
C GLU A 129 -4.56 13.63 1.20
N ALA A 130 -3.27 13.61 0.86
CA ALA A 130 -2.21 13.38 1.83
C ALA A 130 -1.40 14.66 2.08
N ILE A 131 -1.02 14.91 3.32
CA ILE A 131 -0.11 16.01 3.68
C ILE A 131 1.01 15.41 4.52
N SER A 132 2.25 15.46 4.02
CA SER A 132 3.40 14.86 4.68
C SER A 132 3.59 15.36 6.12
N ALA A 133 4.04 14.45 7.00
CA ALA A 133 4.39 14.75 8.39
C ALA A 133 3.30 15.50 9.19
N THR A 134 2.03 15.21 8.90
CA THR A 134 0.89 15.96 9.43
C THR A 134 -0.16 15.01 10.00
N SER A 135 -0.75 15.38 11.14
CA SER A 135 -1.84 14.59 11.74
C SER A 135 -3.17 14.77 11.00
N LEU A 136 -4.10 13.82 11.12
CA LEU A 136 -5.47 13.92 10.59
C LEU A 136 -6.18 15.22 10.97
N ALA A 137 -6.03 15.67 12.22
CA ALA A 137 -6.61 16.94 12.68
C ALA A 137 -6.17 18.14 11.82
N LYS A 138 -4.88 18.19 11.49
CA LYS A 138 -4.27 19.26 10.70
C LYS A 138 -4.57 19.09 9.21
N ASN A 139 -4.61 17.85 8.71
CA ASN A 139 -5.02 17.56 7.33
C ASN A 139 -6.47 18.02 7.11
N TYR A 140 -7.40 17.62 8.00
CA TYR A 140 -8.79 18.06 7.95
C TYR A 140 -8.97 19.58 8.10
N ALA A 141 -8.17 20.24 8.94
CA ALA A 141 -8.20 21.70 9.04
C ALA A 141 -7.75 22.40 7.75
N ALA A 142 -6.87 21.78 6.97
CA ALA A 142 -6.36 22.32 5.71
C ALA A 142 -7.27 22.02 4.51
N ALA A 143 -7.92 20.86 4.50
CA ALA A 143 -8.71 20.36 3.37
C ALA A 143 -10.16 19.97 3.73
N PRO A 144 -10.91 20.74 4.56
CA PRO A 144 -12.25 20.33 4.99
C PRO A 144 -13.20 20.20 3.79
N ASP A 145 -13.09 21.11 2.82
CA ASP A 145 -13.91 21.13 1.60
C ASP A 145 -13.56 20.01 0.61
N VAL A 146 -12.44 19.30 0.79
CA VAL A 146 -12.09 18.10 0.01
C VAL A 146 -12.62 16.85 0.71
N ILE A 147 -12.42 16.77 2.03
CA ILE A 147 -12.74 15.58 2.81
C ILE A 147 -14.25 15.44 3.03
N ALA A 148 -14.95 16.54 3.35
CA ALA A 148 -16.38 16.54 3.64
C ALA A 148 -17.22 16.84 2.38
N GLN A 149 -17.10 15.99 1.35
CA GLN A 149 -17.92 16.11 0.13
C GLN A 149 -18.98 15.02 0.01
N ALA A 150 -20.14 15.40 -0.54
CA ALA A 150 -21.24 14.47 -0.82
C ALA A 150 -20.91 13.38 -1.86
N LYS A 151 -19.82 13.55 -2.62
CA LYS A 151 -19.43 12.64 -3.71
C LYS A 151 -18.83 11.33 -3.22
N TRP A 152 -18.34 11.27 -1.98
CA TRP A 152 -17.61 10.11 -1.46
C TRP A 152 -18.55 8.96 -1.12
N ASN A 153 -18.22 7.76 -1.61
CA ASN A 153 -18.80 6.50 -1.16
C ASN A 153 -17.98 5.91 -0.01
N ALA A 154 -16.67 6.17 0.03
CA ALA A 154 -15.82 5.79 1.13
C ALA A 154 -14.74 6.85 1.40
N VAL A 155 -14.33 6.97 2.66
CA VAL A 155 -13.20 7.78 3.10
C VAL A 155 -12.33 6.92 4.01
N VAL A 156 -11.02 6.87 3.75
CA VAL A 156 -10.04 6.11 4.52
C VAL A 156 -9.16 7.10 5.28
N LEU A 157 -9.06 6.93 6.60
CA LEU A 157 -8.34 7.84 7.48
C LEU A 157 -7.09 7.17 8.03
N GLN A 158 -5.93 7.75 7.76
CA GLN A 158 -4.64 7.34 8.31
C GLN A 158 -4.02 8.46 9.14
N GLU A 159 -3.73 8.18 10.41
CA GLU A 159 -3.13 9.14 11.35
C GLU A 159 -1.60 9.05 11.34
N ILE A 160 -0.93 10.18 11.62
CA ILE A 160 0.52 10.22 11.78
C ILE A 160 0.95 9.20 12.85
N SER A 161 1.90 8.35 12.46
CA SER A 161 2.23 7.07 13.11
C SER A 161 2.40 7.11 14.63
N VAL A 162 2.99 8.18 15.20
CA VAL A 162 3.25 8.28 16.65
C VAL A 162 2.07 8.81 17.46
N LYS A 163 1.11 9.49 16.83
CA LYS A 163 0.04 10.20 17.55
C LYS A 163 -0.95 9.25 18.26
N PRO A 164 -1.38 8.12 17.66
CA PRO A 164 -2.23 7.13 18.32
C PRO A 164 -1.53 6.37 19.45
N ILE A 165 -0.19 6.44 19.54
CA ILE A 165 0.61 5.69 20.51
C ILE A 165 0.86 6.56 21.75
N PRO A 166 0.72 6.04 22.98
CA PRO A 166 0.98 6.79 24.21
C PRO A 166 2.41 7.34 24.31
N TYR A 167 2.55 8.52 24.94
CA TYR A 167 3.85 9.16 25.19
C TYR A 167 4.85 8.24 25.91
N SER A 168 4.38 7.38 26.83
CA SER A 168 5.21 6.44 27.56
C SER A 168 5.95 5.42 26.68
N LEU A 169 5.53 5.23 25.43
CA LEU A 169 6.18 4.36 24.45
C LEU A 169 7.00 5.14 23.41
N THR A 170 6.63 6.40 23.13
CA THR A 170 7.22 7.19 22.04
C THR A 170 8.24 8.23 22.51
N ASN A 171 8.11 8.73 23.75
CA ASN A 171 8.72 9.95 24.24
C ASN A 171 8.55 11.15 23.28
N SER A 172 7.42 11.23 22.60
CA SER A 172 7.13 12.26 21.60
C SER A 172 5.98 13.15 22.03
N ASP A 173 6.16 14.47 22.00
CA ASP A 173 5.10 15.46 22.28
C ASP A 173 3.95 15.42 21.25
N ILE A 174 4.13 14.69 20.14
CA ILE A 174 3.06 14.45 19.16
C ILE A 174 2.08 13.37 19.67
N SER A 175 2.50 12.50 20.58
CA SER A 175 1.68 11.42 21.13
C SER A 175 0.50 11.97 21.92
N ASN A 176 -0.71 11.72 21.40
CA ASN A 176 -1.96 12.12 22.01
C ASN A 176 -3.11 11.23 21.50
N PRO A 177 -3.21 10.00 22.03
CA PRO A 177 -4.21 9.04 21.57
C PRO A 177 -5.65 9.56 21.71
N ALA A 178 -5.98 10.30 22.77
CA ALA A 178 -7.29 10.93 22.94
C ALA A 178 -7.61 11.95 21.83
N ASN A 179 -6.61 12.74 21.39
CA ASN A 179 -6.80 13.68 20.29
C ASN A 179 -6.93 12.97 18.93
N PHE A 180 -6.27 11.82 18.73
CA PHE A 180 -6.53 10.97 17.58
C PHE A 180 -8.00 10.53 17.55
N CYS A 181 -8.53 9.96 18.64
CA CYS A 181 -9.94 9.55 18.71
C CYS A 181 -10.91 10.72 18.46
N SER A 182 -10.63 11.89 19.06
CA SER A 182 -11.43 13.11 18.84
C SER A 182 -11.39 13.59 17.38
N SER A 183 -10.26 13.38 16.69
CA SER A 183 -10.09 13.76 15.29
C SER A 183 -10.88 12.82 14.38
N VAL A 184 -10.87 11.50 14.67
CA VAL A 184 -11.71 10.51 13.98
C VAL A 184 -13.19 10.90 14.07
N GLN A 185 -13.69 11.16 15.28
CA GLN A 185 -15.08 11.59 15.50
C GLN A 185 -15.44 12.90 14.81
N THR A 186 -14.49 13.82 14.68
CA THR A 186 -14.73 15.11 14.01
C THR A 186 -14.86 14.91 12.50
N ILE A 187 -13.97 14.11 11.92
CA ILE A 187 -13.92 13.88 10.48
C ILE A 187 -15.07 12.98 10.05
N GLU A 188 -15.38 11.92 10.80
CA GLU A 188 -16.52 11.04 10.51
C GLU A 188 -17.83 11.83 10.45
N LYS A 189 -18.13 12.65 11.47
CA LYS A 189 -19.35 13.48 11.50
C LYS A 189 -19.44 14.43 10.33
N ALA A 190 -18.32 14.98 9.89
CA ALA A 190 -18.28 15.86 8.73
C ALA A 190 -18.54 15.09 7.43
N VAL A 191 -17.92 13.91 7.27
CA VAL A 191 -18.13 13.04 6.11
C VAL A 191 -19.59 12.57 6.05
N HIS A 192 -20.17 12.07 7.14
CA HIS A 192 -21.59 11.66 7.18
C HIS A 192 -22.57 12.83 7.11
N GLY A 193 -22.19 14.01 7.60
CA GLY A 193 -22.94 15.23 7.40
C GLY A 193 -23.05 15.63 5.92
N ALA A 194 -21.99 15.41 5.14
CA ALA A 194 -21.97 15.67 3.70
C ALA A 194 -22.53 14.51 2.86
N SER A 195 -22.27 13.26 3.25
CA SER A 195 -22.68 12.02 2.59
C SER A 195 -23.08 10.98 3.63
N SER A 196 -24.37 10.93 3.97
CA SER A 196 -24.88 10.02 5.02
C SER A 196 -24.75 8.53 4.70
N ALA A 197 -24.45 8.18 3.44
CA ALA A 197 -24.23 6.82 3.00
C ALA A 197 -22.73 6.45 2.86
N ALA A 198 -21.82 7.40 3.08
CA ALA A 198 -20.39 7.13 2.97
C ALA A 198 -19.93 6.12 4.03
N LYS A 199 -18.95 5.28 3.69
CA LYS A 199 -18.27 4.40 4.64
C LYS A 199 -16.96 5.02 5.07
N VAL A 200 -16.75 5.20 6.37
CA VAL A 200 -15.48 5.71 6.89
C VAL A 200 -14.66 4.53 7.43
N TYR A 201 -13.43 4.38 6.96
CA TYR A 201 -12.51 3.33 7.39
C TYR A 201 -11.29 3.94 8.09
N LEU A 202 -10.74 3.24 9.07
CA LEU A 202 -9.45 3.60 9.66
C LEU A 202 -8.34 2.70 9.08
N TYR A 203 -7.21 3.28 8.72
CA TYR A 203 -6.03 2.55 8.25
C TYR A 203 -5.05 2.43 9.42
N GLU A 204 -5.06 1.27 10.09
CA GLU A 204 -4.19 0.95 11.24
C GLU A 204 -2.75 0.65 10.75
N PRO A 205 -1.75 1.48 11.07
CA PRO A 205 -0.40 1.34 10.53
C PRO A 205 0.42 0.32 11.33
N TRP A 206 1.59 -0.02 10.79
CA TRP A 206 2.55 -0.94 11.41
C TRP A 206 3.38 -0.29 12.54
N PRO A 207 3.98 -1.12 13.42
CA PRO A 207 4.99 -0.63 14.35
C PRO A 207 6.23 -0.16 13.61
N SER A 208 6.78 0.99 14.03
CA SER A 208 8.04 1.53 13.49
C SER A 208 9.23 0.75 14.04
N ALA A 209 10.10 0.24 13.17
CA ALA A 209 11.33 -0.43 13.58
C ALA A 209 12.30 0.56 14.25
N ASP A 210 12.39 1.80 13.77
CA ASP A 210 13.22 2.84 14.40
C ASP A 210 12.77 3.15 15.84
N LEU A 211 11.45 3.12 16.10
CA LEU A 211 10.93 3.33 17.45
C LEU A 211 11.22 2.11 18.34
N ALA A 212 11.03 0.90 17.83
CA ALA A 212 11.36 -0.32 18.55
C ALA A 212 12.86 -0.41 18.89
N GLU A 213 13.74 0.06 18.00
CA GLU A 213 15.19 0.13 18.23
C GLU A 213 15.53 1.12 19.35
N THR A 214 14.91 2.30 19.33
CA THR A 214 15.05 3.30 20.40
C THR A 214 14.58 2.74 21.76
N MET A 215 13.41 2.09 21.81
CA MET A 215 12.87 1.43 23.01
C MET A 215 13.76 0.28 23.49
N SER A 216 14.62 -0.26 22.63
CA SER A 216 15.53 -1.36 22.93
C SER A 216 16.93 -0.88 23.31
N GLY A 217 17.10 0.44 23.54
CA GLY A 217 18.34 1.04 24.00
C GLY A 217 19.23 1.64 22.90
N GLY A 218 18.77 1.66 21.64
CA GLY A 218 19.44 2.38 20.55
C GLY A 218 20.79 1.80 20.12
N ASN A 219 21.09 0.55 20.47
CA ASN A 219 22.32 -0.14 20.09
C ASN A 219 22.03 -1.59 19.67
N PRO A 220 21.92 -1.84 18.35
CA PRO A 220 21.67 -3.19 17.84
C PRO A 220 22.73 -4.24 18.19
N ASN A 221 23.94 -3.82 18.58
CA ASN A 221 25.02 -4.72 18.99
C ASN A 221 24.99 -5.07 20.49
N ALA A 222 24.08 -4.48 21.27
CA ALA A 222 23.99 -4.74 22.70
C ALA A 222 23.47 -6.16 22.97
N SER A 223 23.99 -6.80 24.03
CA SER A 223 23.47 -8.09 24.50
C SER A 223 22.00 -7.95 24.89
N GLY A 224 21.15 -8.85 24.37
CA GLY A 224 19.71 -8.83 24.61
C GLY A 224 18.91 -7.90 23.69
N PHE A 225 19.55 -7.15 22.79
CA PHE A 225 18.86 -6.23 21.88
C PHE A 225 17.74 -6.92 21.09
N SER A 226 18.04 -8.00 20.36
CA SER A 226 17.05 -8.62 19.46
C SER A 226 15.80 -9.14 20.18
N ALA A 227 15.97 -9.63 21.42
CA ALA A 227 14.85 -10.05 22.26
C ALA A 227 13.98 -8.85 22.67
N ASN A 228 14.60 -7.78 23.17
CA ASN A 228 13.89 -6.53 23.52
C ASN A 228 13.22 -5.90 22.30
N TYR A 229 13.91 -5.89 21.17
CA TYR A 229 13.44 -5.33 19.91
C TYR A 229 12.17 -6.01 19.41
N THR A 230 12.17 -7.34 19.38
CA THR A 230 11.00 -8.13 18.96
C THR A 230 9.82 -7.94 19.93
N ALA A 231 10.10 -7.87 21.24
CA ALA A 231 9.08 -7.58 22.24
C ALA A 231 8.50 -6.16 22.06
N ASN A 232 9.34 -5.18 21.77
CA ASN A 232 8.94 -3.79 21.54
C ASN A 232 8.14 -3.61 20.24
N LEU A 233 8.47 -4.32 19.16
CA LEU A 233 7.62 -4.38 17.95
C LEU A 233 6.21 -4.89 18.29
N THR A 234 6.10 -5.94 19.11
CA THR A 234 4.81 -6.48 19.54
C THR A 234 4.04 -5.47 20.41
N THR A 235 4.72 -4.80 21.34
CA THR A 235 4.12 -3.75 22.17
C THR A 235 3.57 -2.59 21.33
N LEU A 236 4.33 -2.13 20.34
CA LEU A 236 3.91 -1.05 19.44
C LEU A 236 2.74 -1.46 18.54
N ALA A 237 2.76 -2.69 18.00
CA ALA A 237 1.63 -3.22 17.22
C ALA A 237 0.35 -3.28 18.06
N ASN A 238 0.43 -3.80 19.29
CA ASN A 238 -0.72 -3.83 20.20
C ASN A 238 -1.21 -2.42 20.55
N ALA A 239 -0.30 -1.44 20.68
CA ALA A 239 -0.67 -0.06 20.95
C ALA A 239 -1.44 0.56 19.78
N ASN A 240 -0.99 0.33 18.53
CA ASN A 240 -1.72 0.74 17.33
C ASN A 240 -3.10 0.09 17.28
N HIS A 241 -3.17 -1.23 17.36
CA HIS A 241 -4.41 -1.99 17.40
C HIS A 241 -5.42 -1.40 18.40
N ASN A 242 -5.00 -1.26 19.66
CA ASN A 242 -5.87 -0.76 20.73
C ASN A 242 -6.35 0.68 20.45
N ALA A 243 -5.50 1.55 19.90
CA ALA A 243 -5.87 2.92 19.61
C ALA A 243 -6.89 3.02 18.47
N TYR A 244 -6.69 2.27 17.39
CA TYR A 244 -7.57 2.28 16.22
C TYR A 244 -8.93 1.65 16.51
N TYR A 245 -8.98 0.50 17.18
CA TYR A 245 -10.25 -0.11 17.55
C TYR A 245 -10.97 0.65 18.66
N SER A 246 -10.25 1.31 19.57
CA SER A 246 -10.89 2.23 20.52
C SER A 246 -11.49 3.46 19.81
N ALA A 247 -10.75 4.10 18.91
CA ALA A 247 -11.27 5.23 18.12
C ALA A 247 -12.54 4.84 17.34
N ALA A 248 -12.54 3.67 16.69
CA ALA A 248 -13.73 3.15 16.01
C ALA A 248 -14.91 2.91 16.96
N SER A 249 -14.66 2.34 18.14
CA SER A 249 -15.70 2.08 19.14
C SER A 249 -16.28 3.35 19.76
N HIS A 250 -15.46 4.39 19.98
CA HIS A 250 -15.90 5.68 20.53
C HIS A 250 -16.70 6.50 19.52
N ASP A 251 -16.36 6.37 18.24
CA ASP A 251 -17.09 7.00 17.16
C ASP A 251 -18.44 6.31 16.91
N GLY A 252 -18.44 4.98 16.79
CA GLY A 252 -19.65 4.17 16.62
C GLY A 252 -20.19 4.07 15.19
N ASN A 253 -19.66 4.85 14.24
CA ASN A 253 -20.08 4.87 12.84
C ASN A 253 -18.96 4.52 11.85
N ILE A 254 -17.74 4.27 12.34
CA ILE A 254 -16.66 3.71 11.54
C ILE A 254 -17.08 2.35 10.95
N ALA A 255 -17.01 2.24 9.63
CA ALA A 255 -17.40 1.06 8.87
C ALA A 255 -16.45 -0.13 9.07
N GLY A 256 -15.18 0.15 9.41
CA GLY A 256 -14.19 -0.86 9.75
C GLY A 256 -12.79 -0.28 9.97
N VAL A 257 -11.94 -1.05 10.63
CA VAL A 257 -10.50 -0.81 10.71
C VAL A 257 -9.83 -1.74 9.70
N ALA A 258 -8.90 -1.25 8.90
CA ALA A 258 -8.05 -2.06 8.04
C ALA A 258 -6.76 -2.42 8.80
N PRO A 259 -6.58 -3.69 9.22
CA PRO A 259 -5.57 -4.10 10.18
C PRO A 259 -4.19 -4.31 9.53
N VAL A 260 -3.60 -3.26 8.95
CA VAL A 260 -2.33 -3.37 8.21
C VAL A 260 -1.18 -3.68 9.16
N GLY A 261 -1.15 -3.06 10.34
CA GLY A 261 -0.11 -3.32 11.34
C GLY A 261 -0.10 -4.76 11.80
N GLU A 262 -1.28 -5.34 12.00
CA GLU A 262 -1.40 -6.77 12.31
C GLU A 262 -0.95 -7.67 11.17
N ALA A 263 -1.19 -7.28 9.90
CA ALA A 263 -0.71 -8.05 8.75
C ALA A 263 0.82 -8.10 8.70
N TRP A 264 1.50 -7.01 9.06
CA TRP A 264 2.95 -6.97 9.16
C TRP A 264 3.46 -7.94 10.24
N VAL A 265 2.84 -7.92 11.43
CA VAL A 265 3.16 -8.86 12.51
C VAL A 265 2.94 -10.31 12.08
N ASN A 266 1.84 -10.59 11.37
CA ASN A 266 1.55 -11.91 10.85
C ASN A 266 2.56 -12.37 9.79
N ALA A 267 3.03 -11.47 8.91
CA ALA A 267 4.08 -11.78 7.93
C ALA A 267 5.40 -12.16 8.60
N TRP A 268 5.76 -11.51 9.71
CA TRP A 268 6.92 -11.86 10.52
C TRP A 268 6.75 -13.20 11.23
N ALA A 269 5.62 -13.42 11.89
CA ALA A 269 5.32 -14.68 12.56
C ALA A 269 5.34 -15.88 11.60
N ALA A 270 4.88 -15.67 10.36
CA ALA A 270 4.90 -16.66 9.29
C ALA A 270 6.27 -16.82 8.61
N LYS A 271 7.29 -16.02 8.99
CA LYS A 271 8.62 -15.99 8.38
C LYS A 271 8.59 -15.74 6.86
N ILE A 272 7.63 -14.92 6.42
CA ILE A 272 7.56 -14.42 5.04
C ILE A 272 8.38 -13.14 4.90
N ALA A 273 8.50 -12.37 5.99
CA ALA A 273 9.30 -11.15 6.05
C ALA A 273 10.27 -11.16 7.23
N ASN A 274 11.37 -10.42 7.09
CA ASN A 274 12.32 -10.16 8.16
C ASN A 274 11.76 -9.09 9.12
N ALA A 275 11.61 -9.45 10.39
CA ALA A 275 11.17 -8.54 11.45
C ALA A 275 12.29 -7.64 11.97
N ASP A 276 13.55 -8.07 11.87
CA ASP A 276 14.69 -7.40 12.49
C ASP A 276 15.68 -6.95 11.39
N PRO A 277 15.60 -5.69 10.93
CA PRO A 277 16.47 -5.18 9.88
C PRO A 277 17.92 -4.98 10.36
N TYR A 278 18.20 -5.14 11.65
CA TYR A 278 19.53 -4.99 12.23
C TYR A 278 20.30 -6.31 12.33
N LEU A 279 19.61 -7.46 12.16
CA LEU A 279 20.26 -8.76 12.00
C LEU A 279 20.76 -8.94 10.56
N GLY A 280 22.09 -8.91 10.38
CA GLY A 280 22.74 -8.83 9.06
C GLY A 280 22.63 -10.06 8.14
N ASN A 281 21.83 -11.08 8.45
CA ASN A 281 21.92 -12.40 7.80
C ASN A 281 20.57 -12.99 7.32
N SER A 282 19.50 -12.19 7.24
CA SER A 282 18.21 -12.70 6.77
C SER A 282 18.10 -12.65 5.25
N ASN A 283 17.63 -13.74 4.63
CA ASN A 283 17.24 -13.77 3.22
C ASN A 283 15.78 -13.38 3.00
N LEU A 284 15.03 -13.08 4.07
CA LEU A 284 13.65 -12.66 3.98
C LEU A 284 13.55 -11.17 3.61
N PRO A 285 12.54 -10.76 2.84
CA PRO A 285 12.31 -9.34 2.54
C PRO A 285 12.04 -8.56 3.84
N ILE A 286 12.63 -7.39 3.96
CA ILE A 286 12.23 -6.38 4.97
C ILE A 286 10.95 -5.71 4.46
N LEU A 287 10.04 -5.27 5.34
CA LEU A 287 8.82 -4.54 4.93
C LEU A 287 8.99 -3.02 4.96
N TRP A 288 9.94 -2.52 5.76
CA TRP A 288 10.34 -1.12 5.76
C TRP A 288 11.31 -0.77 4.62
N TYR A 289 11.41 0.52 4.30
CA TYR A 289 12.20 1.06 3.19
C TYR A 289 13.70 0.71 3.26
N GLY A 290 14.31 0.92 4.42
CA GLY A 290 15.75 0.75 4.65
C GLY A 290 16.58 1.79 3.91
N LEU A 291 17.72 1.36 3.35
CA LEU A 291 18.59 2.21 2.53
C LEU A 291 18.75 1.58 1.14
N ASN A 292 18.37 2.33 0.10
CA ASN A 292 18.42 1.84 -1.28
C ASN A 292 19.52 2.54 -2.10
N LYS A 293 19.88 1.94 -3.24
CA LYS A 293 20.86 2.50 -4.17
C LYS A 293 20.41 3.85 -4.75
N VAL A 294 19.10 3.97 -5.02
CA VAL A 294 18.47 5.19 -5.49
C VAL A 294 17.44 5.56 -4.44
N ASN A 295 17.77 6.57 -3.63
CA ASN A 295 16.84 7.11 -2.63
C ASN A 295 16.16 8.35 -3.23
N ASP A 296 14.83 8.32 -3.30
CA ASP A 296 14.02 9.47 -3.69
C ASP A 296 12.84 9.60 -2.71
N PRO A 297 12.92 10.47 -1.68
CA PRO A 297 13.97 11.48 -1.48
C PRO A 297 15.32 10.90 -1.05
N GLN A 298 16.40 11.66 -1.25
CA GLN A 298 17.75 11.28 -0.84
C GLN A 298 17.85 11.18 0.70
N ILE A 299 18.34 10.06 1.19
CA ILE A 299 18.62 9.80 2.60
C ILE A 299 20.01 9.19 2.78
N SER A 300 20.66 9.48 3.91
CA SER A 300 22.00 9.00 4.26
C SER A 300 21.99 7.94 5.37
N LYS A 301 20.82 7.68 5.95
CA LYS A 301 20.58 6.64 6.94
C LYS A 301 19.39 5.80 6.49
N PRO A 302 19.35 4.49 6.85
CA PRO A 302 18.17 3.68 6.60
C PRO A 302 16.92 4.31 7.22
N ASP A 303 15.81 4.23 6.51
CA ASP A 303 14.48 4.57 7.01
C ASP A 303 13.74 3.28 7.35
N TYR A 304 13.63 2.95 8.63
CA TYR A 304 12.84 1.81 9.10
C TYR A 304 11.51 2.26 9.72
N HIS A 305 10.96 3.33 9.14
CA HIS A 305 9.69 3.92 9.51
C HIS A 305 8.65 3.74 8.39
N HIS A 306 9.03 4.09 7.16
CA HIS A 306 8.18 4.03 5.98
C HIS A 306 8.24 2.66 5.30
N PRO A 307 7.23 2.30 4.49
CA PRO A 307 7.20 1.00 3.85
C PRO A 307 8.14 0.97 2.64
N ASN A 308 8.71 -0.20 2.35
CA ASN A 308 9.20 -0.48 1.00
C ASN A 308 8.08 -1.02 0.11
N THR A 309 8.43 -1.53 -1.07
CA THR A 309 7.47 -2.13 -2.00
C THR A 309 6.69 -3.30 -1.40
N TYR A 310 7.32 -4.22 -0.65
CA TYR A 310 6.64 -5.34 0.02
C TYR A 310 5.67 -4.87 1.10
N GLY A 311 6.10 -3.92 1.94
CA GLY A 311 5.26 -3.33 2.98
C GLY A 311 4.05 -2.61 2.39
N ALA A 312 4.28 -1.77 1.37
CA ALA A 312 3.23 -1.01 0.70
C ALA A 312 2.23 -1.92 -0.03
N TYR A 313 2.72 -3.00 -0.66
CA TYR A 313 1.89 -4.02 -1.28
C TYR A 313 0.98 -4.71 -0.26
N LEU A 314 1.54 -5.15 0.87
CA LEU A 314 0.76 -5.75 1.95
C LEU A 314 -0.30 -4.78 2.50
N SER A 315 0.03 -3.50 2.65
CA SER A 315 -0.94 -2.47 3.04
C SER A 315 -2.08 -2.35 2.04
N GLY A 316 -1.76 -2.27 0.74
CA GLY A 316 -2.76 -2.22 -0.31
C GLY A 316 -3.70 -3.43 -0.28
N LEU A 317 -3.18 -4.64 -0.06
CA LEU A 317 -3.96 -5.88 -0.03
C LEU A 317 -4.98 -5.87 1.12
N VAL A 318 -4.54 -5.50 2.31
CA VAL A 318 -5.39 -5.44 3.50
C VAL A 318 -6.49 -4.38 3.32
N LEU A 319 -6.12 -3.18 2.86
CA LEU A 319 -7.09 -2.11 2.55
C LEU A 319 -8.10 -2.58 1.51
N PHE A 320 -7.63 -3.19 0.42
CA PHE A 320 -8.50 -3.67 -0.65
C PHE A 320 -9.48 -4.73 -0.18
N GLN A 321 -9.03 -5.75 0.54
CA GLN A 321 -9.94 -6.77 1.06
C GLN A 321 -10.93 -6.17 2.07
N GLN A 322 -10.46 -5.33 2.99
CA GLN A 322 -11.33 -4.77 4.03
C GLN A 322 -12.42 -3.85 3.46
N ILE A 323 -12.09 -3.07 2.44
CA ILE A 323 -13.02 -2.09 1.87
C ILE A 323 -13.97 -2.75 0.87
N THR A 324 -13.48 -3.69 0.06
CA THR A 324 -14.26 -4.25 -1.06
C THR A 324 -14.89 -5.60 -0.74
N GLY A 325 -14.36 -6.34 0.24
CA GLY A 325 -14.72 -7.72 0.55
C GLY A 325 -14.17 -8.75 -0.46
N VAL A 326 -13.39 -8.33 -1.47
CA VAL A 326 -12.78 -9.25 -2.43
C VAL A 326 -11.66 -10.04 -1.76
N ASP A 327 -11.71 -11.37 -1.91
CA ASP A 327 -10.64 -12.25 -1.47
C ASP A 327 -9.36 -12.00 -2.27
N VAL A 328 -8.36 -11.37 -1.65
CA VAL A 328 -7.13 -10.96 -2.34
C VAL A 328 -6.29 -12.13 -2.86
N ARG A 329 -6.54 -13.37 -2.43
CA ARG A 329 -5.84 -14.55 -2.94
C ARG A 329 -6.24 -14.86 -4.38
N THR A 330 -7.34 -14.30 -4.86
CA THR A 330 -7.80 -14.42 -6.25
C THR A 330 -6.93 -13.62 -7.24
N LEU A 331 -6.17 -12.64 -6.76
CA LEU A 331 -5.24 -11.85 -7.58
C LEU A 331 -4.09 -12.71 -8.12
N GLY A 332 -3.58 -13.64 -7.29
CA GLY A 332 -2.60 -14.64 -7.70
C GLY A 332 -1.19 -14.11 -7.96
N ALA A 333 -0.32 -14.99 -8.46
CA ALA A 333 1.11 -14.72 -8.59
C ALA A 333 1.50 -13.76 -9.73
N GLN A 334 0.55 -13.41 -10.61
CA GLN A 334 0.77 -12.55 -11.78
C GLN A 334 0.06 -11.19 -11.66
N GLU A 335 -0.44 -10.87 -10.46
CA GLU A 335 -1.01 -9.57 -10.12
C GLU A 335 -0.04 -8.43 -10.51
N LYS A 336 -0.53 -7.37 -11.17
CA LYS A 336 0.30 -6.42 -11.91
C LYS A 336 1.01 -5.43 -11.00
N ALA A 337 0.48 -5.04 -9.84
CA ALA A 337 1.17 -4.19 -8.90
C ALA A 337 2.39 -4.89 -8.32
N ALA A 338 2.27 -6.15 -7.90
CA ALA A 338 3.41 -6.96 -7.46
C ALA A 338 4.49 -7.02 -8.55
N ASN A 339 4.09 -7.35 -9.78
CA ASN A 339 5.02 -7.40 -10.91
C ASN A 339 5.71 -6.04 -11.18
N SER A 340 4.94 -4.95 -11.19
CA SER A 340 5.44 -3.60 -11.46
C SER A 340 6.35 -3.06 -10.36
N LEU A 341 6.09 -3.47 -9.12
CA LEU A 341 6.92 -3.14 -7.94
C LEU A 341 8.10 -4.10 -7.76
N GLY A 342 8.28 -5.07 -8.65
CA GLY A 342 9.39 -6.03 -8.63
C GLY A 342 9.28 -7.11 -7.54
N ILE A 343 8.08 -7.35 -7.02
CA ILE A 343 7.79 -8.37 -6.01
C ILE A 343 7.68 -9.73 -6.72
N PRO A 344 8.46 -10.76 -6.34
CA PRO A 344 8.33 -12.09 -6.93
C PRO A 344 6.91 -12.65 -6.69
N GLY A 345 6.30 -13.24 -7.72
CA GLY A 345 4.93 -13.79 -7.61
C GLY A 345 4.73 -14.80 -6.48
N SER A 346 5.78 -15.55 -6.11
CA SER A 346 5.75 -16.43 -4.93
C SER A 346 5.62 -15.66 -3.61
N ILE A 347 6.27 -14.51 -3.49
CA ILE A 347 6.11 -13.63 -2.31
C ILE A 347 4.77 -12.91 -2.37
N ALA A 348 4.32 -12.47 -3.55
CA ALA A 348 3.01 -11.84 -3.71
C ALA A 348 1.88 -12.73 -3.20
N THR A 349 1.84 -14.01 -3.60
CA THR A 349 0.82 -14.97 -3.12
C THR A 349 0.93 -15.26 -1.62
N GLN A 350 2.13 -15.24 -1.04
CA GLN A 350 2.32 -15.36 0.41
C GLN A 350 1.76 -14.15 1.15
N LEU A 351 2.01 -12.93 0.65
CA LEU A 351 1.47 -11.69 1.23
C LEU A 351 -0.05 -11.59 1.05
N GLN A 352 -0.61 -12.03 -0.08
CA GLN A 352 -2.05 -12.17 -0.28
C GLN A 352 -2.67 -13.12 0.76
N MET A 353 -2.02 -14.25 1.05
CA MET A 353 -2.49 -15.16 2.09
C MET A 353 -2.47 -14.51 3.48
N ILE A 354 -1.41 -13.77 3.80
CA ILE A 354 -1.31 -13.04 5.07
C ILE A 354 -2.42 -12.00 5.18
N ALA A 355 -2.58 -11.13 4.19
CA ALA A 355 -3.63 -10.12 4.17
C ALA A 355 -5.02 -10.75 4.32
N TRP A 356 -5.29 -11.84 3.58
CA TRP A 356 -6.55 -12.56 3.69
C TRP A 356 -6.79 -13.11 5.11
N GLN A 357 -5.79 -13.76 5.69
CA GLN A 357 -5.90 -14.31 7.06
C GLN A 357 -6.11 -13.21 8.09
N THR A 358 -5.39 -12.10 7.98
CA THR A 358 -5.49 -10.99 8.92
C THR A 358 -6.87 -10.37 8.87
N VAL A 359 -7.38 -10.03 7.69
CA VAL A 359 -8.72 -9.42 7.56
C VAL A 359 -9.83 -10.40 7.94
N THR A 360 -9.74 -11.68 7.55
CA THR A 360 -10.81 -12.65 7.88
C THR A 360 -10.85 -13.09 9.34
N LYS A 361 -9.75 -12.90 10.08
CA LYS A 361 -9.63 -13.22 11.51
C LYS A 361 -9.48 -11.98 12.37
N GLU A 362 -9.75 -10.80 11.80
CA GLU A 362 -9.64 -9.55 12.53
C GLU A 362 -10.50 -9.59 13.79
N SER A 363 -10.02 -8.95 14.86
CA SER A 363 -10.69 -8.95 16.15
C SER A 363 -10.63 -7.55 16.71
N SER A 364 -11.78 -6.96 17.02
CA SER A 364 -11.81 -5.64 17.67
C SER A 364 -11.53 -5.70 19.19
N GLN A 365 -11.23 -6.88 19.73
CA GLN A 365 -11.00 -7.06 21.16
C GLN A 365 -9.67 -6.45 21.57
N PRO A 366 -9.62 -5.63 22.64
CA PRO A 366 -8.36 -5.05 23.08
C PRO A 366 -7.30 -6.10 23.43
N VAL A 367 -6.05 -5.81 23.08
CA VAL A 367 -4.89 -6.68 23.30
C VAL A 367 -4.02 -6.10 24.40
N ASN A 368 -3.94 -6.78 25.55
CA ASN A 368 -3.16 -6.34 26.72
C ASN A 368 -3.44 -4.89 27.15
N GLN A 369 -4.66 -4.41 26.92
CA GLN A 369 -5.09 -3.06 27.23
C GLN A 369 -5.49 -2.96 28.71
N THR A 370 -4.82 -2.08 29.45
CA THR A 370 -5.20 -1.76 30.85
C THR A 370 -5.95 -0.44 30.97
N VAL A 371 -5.75 0.46 30.01
CA VAL A 371 -6.37 1.78 29.93
C VAL A 371 -6.81 2.00 28.49
N ASP A 372 -8.00 2.58 28.33
CA ASP A 372 -8.51 2.98 27.03
C ASP A 372 -7.67 4.12 26.42
N PRO A 373 -7.02 3.92 25.25
CA PRO A 373 -6.24 4.95 24.57
C PRO A 373 -7.00 6.25 24.35
N CYS A 374 -8.31 6.21 24.07
CA CYS A 374 -9.08 7.44 23.84
C CYS A 374 -9.22 8.32 25.09
N THR A 375 -8.81 7.84 26.26
CA THR A 375 -8.75 8.61 27.52
C THR A 375 -7.35 9.12 27.85
N ILE A 376 -6.33 8.74 27.07
CA ILE A 376 -4.93 9.12 27.28
C ILE A 376 -4.63 10.38 26.47
N GLY A 377 -4.52 11.53 27.15
CA GLY A 377 -4.16 12.81 26.55
C GLY A 377 -2.69 12.93 26.15
N SER A 378 -2.25 14.16 25.88
CA SER A 378 -0.82 14.46 25.72
C SER A 378 -0.06 14.17 27.01
N GLY A 379 1.06 13.45 26.92
CA GLY A 379 1.81 12.94 28.07
C GLY A 379 2.84 13.90 28.67
N ILE A 380 2.56 15.21 28.71
CA ILE A 380 3.35 16.18 29.49
C ILE A 380 2.77 16.30 30.89
#